data_AF-J3S8B7-F1
#
_entry.id   AF-J3S8B7-F1
#
_cell.length_a   1.000
_cell.length_b   1.000
_cell.length_c   1.000
_cell.angle_alpha   90.00
_cell.angle_beta   90.00
_cell.angle_gamma   90.00
#
_symmetry.space_group_name_H-M   'P 1'
#
loop_
_entity.id
_entity.type
_entity.pdbx_description
1 polymer ?
#
loop_
_entity_poly.entity_id
_entity_poly.type
_entity_poly.pdbx_seq_one_letter_code
_entity_poly.pdbx_strand_id
1 'polypeptide(L)'
;PNHRQQACAKMNFTIHVKDLDMDEIILAPKTFDAYFCSGECNFPLQAQMNATNHALIQTLAHLKNPSIPKPSCSPRTLGSIRVLEYLNDGSTILKPYKNTVVKTCGCQ
;
A
#
# COMPACT_ATOMS: atom_id res chain seq x y z
N PRO A 1 20.40 2.53 -10.28
CA PRO A 1 19.38 2.00 -11.21
C PRO A 1 18.47 3.14 -11.70
N ASN A 2 18.40 3.32 -13.01
CA ASN A 2 17.68 4.39 -13.69
C ASN A 2 16.16 4.16 -13.52
N HIS A 3 15.56 4.67 -12.44
CA HIS A 3 14.10 4.61 -12.24
C HIS A 3 13.45 5.58 -13.23
N ARG A 4 13.14 5.10 -14.44
CA ARG A 4 12.03 5.66 -15.21
C ARG A 4 10.86 5.78 -14.24
N GLN A 5 10.44 6.99 -13.91
CA GLN A 5 9.35 7.24 -12.99
C GLN A 5 8.08 6.58 -13.54
N GLN A 6 7.73 5.42 -13.00
CA GLN A 6 6.57 4.65 -13.45
C GLN A 6 5.30 5.36 -12.97
N ALA A 7 4.21 5.20 -13.73
CA ALA A 7 2.88 5.61 -13.29
C ALA A 7 2.53 4.92 -11.97
N CYS A 8 1.70 5.57 -11.13
CA CYS A 8 1.22 5.00 -9.87
C CYS A 8 0.69 3.56 -10.06
N ALA A 9 1.33 2.60 -9.37
CA ALA A 9 1.06 1.19 -9.52
C ALA A 9 1.26 0.42 -8.21
N LYS A 10 0.67 -0.78 -8.16
CA LYS A 10 0.92 -1.76 -7.10
C LYS A 10 2.19 -2.52 -7.41
N MET A 11 3.12 -2.49 -6.45
CA MET A 11 4.42 -3.14 -6.53
C MET A 11 4.44 -4.38 -5.64
N ASN A 12 5.17 -5.40 -6.09
CA ASN A 12 5.37 -6.62 -5.31
C ASN A 12 6.20 -6.31 -4.06
N PHE A 13 5.73 -6.79 -2.91
CA PHE A 13 6.44 -6.72 -1.65
C PHE A 13 5.92 -7.83 -0.75
N THR A 14 6.85 -8.70 -0.35
CA THR A 14 6.58 -9.84 0.52
C THR A 14 7.16 -9.54 1.87
N ILE A 15 6.36 -9.70 2.91
CA ILE A 15 6.78 -9.54 4.29
C ILE A 15 7.18 -10.91 4.81
N HIS A 16 8.35 -10.99 5.44
CA HIS A 16 8.71 -12.06 6.35
C HIS A 16 8.42 -11.55 7.76
N VAL A 17 7.59 -12.27 8.52
CA VAL A 17 7.13 -11.82 9.85
C VAL A 17 8.29 -11.59 10.82
N LYS A 18 9.35 -12.38 10.68
CA LYS A 18 10.58 -12.26 11.46
C LYS A 18 11.35 -10.96 11.18
N ASP A 19 11.30 -10.43 9.96
CA ASP A 19 11.99 -9.18 9.61
C ASP A 19 11.32 -7.95 10.25
N LEU A 20 10.13 -8.12 10.84
CA LEU A 20 9.40 -7.12 11.60
C LEU A 20 9.43 -7.38 13.11
N ASP A 21 10.22 -8.36 13.57
CA ASP A 21 10.28 -8.79 14.98
C ASP A 21 8.90 -9.19 15.54
N MET A 22 8.02 -9.72 14.69
CA MET A 22 6.66 -10.13 15.06
C MET A 22 6.51 -11.65 15.23
N ASP A 23 7.59 -12.42 15.05
CA ASP A 23 7.54 -13.89 15.04
C ASP A 23 7.41 -14.52 16.43
N GLU A 24 7.60 -13.74 17.50
CA GLU A 24 7.29 -14.14 18.88
C GLU A 24 5.79 -14.27 19.14
N ILE A 25 4.97 -13.41 18.51
CA ILE A 25 3.52 -13.39 18.69
C ILE A 25 2.77 -13.98 17.49
N ILE A 26 3.32 -13.89 16.28
CA ILE A 26 2.71 -14.44 15.05
C ILE A 26 3.33 -15.81 14.73
N LEU A 27 2.51 -16.85 14.92
CA LEU A 27 2.85 -18.22 14.57
C LEU A 27 2.72 -18.48 13.07
N ALA A 28 1.66 -17.99 12.44
CA ALA A 28 1.42 -18.14 11.01
C ALA A 28 0.60 -16.98 10.41
N PRO A 29 0.77 -16.66 9.11
CA PRO A 29 1.79 -17.20 8.21
C PRO A 29 3.18 -16.64 8.56
N LYS A 30 4.25 -17.35 8.18
CA LYS A 30 5.63 -16.82 8.34
C LYS A 30 5.99 -15.79 7.28
N THR A 31 5.30 -15.84 6.14
CA THR A 31 5.47 -14.91 5.01
C THR A 31 4.12 -14.60 4.36
N PHE A 32 3.93 -13.38 3.88
CA PHE A 32 2.76 -13.03 3.07
C PHE A 32 3.04 -11.86 2.13
N ASP A 33 2.33 -11.82 1.00
CA ASP A 33 2.43 -10.71 0.05
C ASP A 33 1.58 -9.53 0.52
N ALA A 34 2.25 -8.48 1.00
CA ALA A 34 1.61 -7.25 1.46
C ALA A 34 1.42 -6.25 0.32
N TYR A 35 2.35 -6.25 -0.65
CA TYR A 35 2.46 -5.26 -1.73
C TYR A 35 2.64 -3.82 -1.18
N PHE A 36 3.01 -2.88 -2.04
CA PHE A 36 3.01 -1.45 -1.72
C PHE A 36 2.65 -0.62 -2.95
N CYS A 37 2.32 0.66 -2.75
CA CYS A 37 2.05 1.59 -3.84
C CYS A 37 3.28 2.46 -4.10
N SER A 38 3.63 2.62 -5.37
CA SER A 38 4.73 3.48 -5.80
C SER A 38 4.51 3.99 -7.22
N GLY A 39 5.18 5.09 -7.56
CA GLY A 39 5.07 5.75 -8.84
C GLY A 39 4.51 7.17 -8.74
N GLU A 40 4.48 7.85 -9.89
CA GLU A 40 4.10 9.25 -9.99
C GLU A 40 2.63 9.44 -10.39
N CYS A 41 2.05 10.55 -9.92
CA CYS A 41 0.72 11.03 -10.27
C CYS A 41 0.83 12.30 -11.13
N ASN A 42 1.26 12.13 -12.39
CA ASN A 42 1.48 13.21 -13.34
C ASN A 42 0.28 13.43 -14.27
N PHE A 43 0.08 14.67 -14.71
CA PHE A 43 -0.90 14.97 -15.74
C PHE A 43 -0.44 14.44 -17.11
N PRO A 44 -1.34 13.88 -17.94
CA PRO A 44 -2.72 13.53 -17.62
C PRO A 44 -2.80 12.29 -16.72
N LEU A 45 -3.66 12.34 -15.70
CA LEU A 45 -3.94 11.17 -14.87
C LEU A 45 -4.67 10.13 -15.70
N GLN A 46 -4.05 8.97 -15.90
CA GLN A 46 -4.61 7.89 -16.69
C GLN A 46 -5.70 7.15 -15.90
N ALA A 47 -6.69 6.55 -16.57
CA ALA A 47 -7.80 5.85 -15.91
C ALA A 47 -7.33 4.75 -14.93
N GLN A 48 -6.25 4.04 -15.27
CA GLN A 48 -5.62 3.04 -14.41
C GLN A 48 -5.06 3.57 -13.08
N MET A 49 -4.88 4.90 -12.93
CA MET A 49 -4.34 5.52 -11.71
C MET A 49 -5.40 5.73 -10.62
N ASN A 50 -6.66 5.29 -10.83
CA ASN A 50 -7.77 5.33 -9.84
C ASN A 50 -7.85 6.66 -9.07
N ALA A 51 -7.65 7.78 -9.77
CA ALA A 51 -7.53 9.09 -9.16
C ALA A 51 -8.88 9.58 -8.63
N THR A 52 -8.87 10.26 -7.48
CA THR A 52 -10.04 10.99 -7.00
C THR A 52 -10.23 12.29 -7.80
N ASN A 53 -11.43 12.86 -7.77
CA ASN A 53 -11.65 14.19 -8.33
C ASN A 53 -10.75 15.25 -7.66
N HIS A 54 -10.47 15.10 -6.35
CA HIS A 54 -9.53 15.97 -5.65
C HIS A 54 -8.10 15.83 -6.19
N ALA A 55 -7.62 14.61 -6.42
CA ALA A 55 -6.30 14.37 -7.02
C ALA A 55 -6.19 14.96 -8.43
N LEU A 56 -7.26 14.91 -9.23
CA LEU A 56 -7.31 15.58 -10.54
C LEU A 56 -7.18 17.10 -10.39
N ILE A 57 -7.99 17.72 -9.53
CA ILE A 57 -7.94 19.17 -9.26
C ILE A 57 -6.56 19.58 -8.74
N GLN A 58 -6.00 18.83 -7.79
CA GLN A 58 -4.68 19.09 -7.23
C GLN A 58 -3.57 18.97 -8.28
N THR A 59 -3.66 17.99 -9.18
CA THR A 59 -2.70 17.87 -10.29
C THR A 59 -2.79 19.07 -11.23
N LEU A 60 -4.00 19.52 -11.58
CA LEU A 60 -4.21 20.72 -12.39
C LEU A 60 -3.69 21.99 -11.67
N ALA A 61 -3.89 22.09 -10.36
CA ALA A 61 -3.39 23.18 -9.54
C ALA A 61 -1.84 23.19 -9.48
N HIS A 62 -1.21 22.02 -9.34
CA HIS A 62 0.25 21.87 -9.40
C HIS A 62 0.83 22.37 -10.73
N LEU A 63 0.17 22.09 -11.87
CA LEU A 63 0.61 22.60 -13.18
C LEU A 63 0.61 24.13 -13.27
N LYS A 64 -0.26 24.81 -12.50
CA LYS A 64 -0.35 26.27 -12.45
C LYS A 64 0.58 26.87 -11.40
N ASN A 65 0.74 26.19 -10.27
CA ASN A 65 1.58 26.61 -9.18
C ASN A 65 2.35 25.40 -8.60
N PRO A 66 3.62 25.22 -8.99
CA PRO A 66 4.44 24.11 -8.53
C PRO A 66 4.70 24.07 -7.02
N SER A 67 4.35 25.12 -6.25
CA SER A 67 4.41 25.06 -4.78
C SER A 67 3.34 24.15 -4.17
N ILE A 68 2.26 23.88 -4.90
CA ILE A 68 1.25 22.89 -4.52
C ILE A 68 1.82 21.50 -4.83
N PRO A 69 1.85 20.54 -3.90
CA PRO A 69 2.41 19.22 -4.17
C PRO A 69 1.52 18.42 -5.13
N LYS A 70 2.12 17.50 -5.89
CA LYS A 70 1.37 16.48 -6.64
C LYS A 70 0.63 15.54 -5.68
N PRO A 71 -0.47 14.91 -6.12
CA PRO A 71 -1.08 13.81 -5.38
C PRO A 71 -0.08 12.67 -5.13
N SER A 72 -0.28 11.94 -4.05
CA SER A 72 0.58 10.80 -3.70
C SER A 72 0.02 9.49 -4.25
N CYS A 73 0.89 8.57 -4.64
CA CYS A 73 0.49 7.21 -5.00
C CYS A 73 0.33 6.35 -3.74
N SER A 74 -0.93 6.07 -3.37
CA SER A 74 -1.27 5.45 -2.08
C SER A 74 -2.24 4.28 -2.24
N PRO A 75 -2.35 3.37 -1.25
CA PRO A 75 -3.34 2.30 -1.27
C PRO A 75 -4.76 2.86 -1.36
N ARG A 76 -5.55 2.37 -2.31
CA ARG A 76 -6.96 2.75 -2.50
C ARG A 76 -7.91 1.75 -1.86
N THR A 77 -7.60 0.46 -2.04
CA THR A 77 -8.30 -0.63 -1.36
C THR A 77 -7.30 -1.57 -0.73
N LEU A 78 -7.65 -2.06 0.46
CA LEU A 78 -6.82 -2.95 1.24
C LEU A 78 -7.61 -4.23 1.56
N GLY A 79 -6.89 -5.33 1.67
CA GLY A 79 -7.41 -6.61 2.10
C GLY A 79 -6.86 -7.02 3.45
N SER A 80 -7.22 -8.24 3.84
CA SER A 80 -6.85 -8.82 5.13
C SER A 80 -6.15 -10.16 4.92
N ILE A 81 -5.26 -10.52 5.84
CA ILE A 81 -4.78 -11.89 6.03
C ILE A 81 -5.40 -12.49 7.29
N ARG A 82 -5.36 -13.82 7.42
CA ARG A 82 -5.63 -14.51 8.68
C ARG A 82 -4.31 -14.80 9.36
N VAL A 83 -4.22 -14.46 10.64
CA VAL A 83 -3.01 -14.64 11.45
C VAL A 83 -3.35 -15.56 12.61
N LEU A 84 -2.50 -16.56 12.80
CA LEU A 84 -2.48 -17.38 14.00
C LEU A 84 -1.50 -16.74 14.98
N GLU A 85 -2.01 -16.28 16.12
CA GLU A 85 -1.22 -15.68 17.17
C GLU A 85 -1.09 -16.59 18.38
N TYR A 86 0.04 -16.48 19.07
CA TYR A 86 0.23 -17.02 20.41
C TYR A 86 -0.23 -15.99 21.45
N LEU A 87 -1.02 -16.44 22.43
CA LEU A 87 -1.50 -15.63 23.54
C LEU A 87 -0.68 -15.88 24.80
N ASN A 88 -0.70 -14.91 25.72
CA ASN A 88 0.11 -14.97 26.96
C ASN A 88 -0.27 -16.14 27.88
N ASP A 89 -1.49 -16.67 27.78
CA ASP A 89 -1.97 -17.83 28.53
C ASP A 89 -1.55 -19.17 27.90
N GLY A 90 -0.77 -19.13 26.83
CA GLY A 90 -0.29 -20.28 26.08
C GLY A 90 -1.26 -20.81 25.04
N SER A 91 -2.44 -20.19 24.92
CA SER A 91 -3.42 -20.54 23.88
C SER A 91 -3.10 -19.87 22.54
N THR A 92 -3.78 -20.29 21.48
CA THR A 92 -3.64 -19.70 20.14
C THR A 92 -4.97 -19.20 19.61
N ILE A 93 -4.96 -18.07 18.92
CA ILE A 93 -6.15 -17.51 18.27
C ILE A 93 -5.92 -17.25 16.79
N LEU A 94 -6.90 -17.61 15.96
CA LEU A 94 -6.93 -17.26 14.55
C LEU A 94 -7.79 -16.01 14.35
N LYS A 95 -7.19 -14.89 13.93
CA LYS A 95 -7.93 -13.64 13.71
C LYS A 95 -7.54 -12.93 12.41
N PRO A 96 -8.46 -12.14 11.82
CA PRO A 96 -8.15 -11.39 10.61
C PRO A 96 -7.35 -10.12 10.93
N TYR A 97 -6.23 -9.92 10.24
CA TYR A 97 -5.47 -8.67 10.24
C TYR A 97 -5.95 -7.83 9.07
N LYS A 98 -6.87 -6.91 9.35
CA LYS A 98 -7.47 -6.04 8.33
C LYS A 98 -6.46 -4.99 7.85
N ASN A 99 -6.64 -4.55 6.61
CA ASN A 99 -5.86 -3.46 6.01
C ASN A 99 -4.35 -3.72 5.89
N THR A 100 -3.95 -4.99 5.71
CA THR A 100 -2.54 -5.41 5.67
C THR A 100 -2.01 -5.72 4.27
N VAL A 101 -2.90 -5.88 3.29
CA VAL A 101 -2.53 -6.24 1.92
C VAL A 101 -3.07 -5.20 0.95
N VAL A 102 -2.21 -4.52 0.20
CA VAL A 102 -2.63 -3.60 -0.86
C VAL A 102 -3.32 -4.39 -1.98
N LYS A 103 -4.57 -4.04 -2.29
CA LYS A 103 -5.33 -4.64 -3.39
C LYS A 103 -5.26 -3.78 -4.63
N THR A 104 -5.47 -2.47 -4.49
CA THR A 104 -5.33 -1.49 -5.56
C THR A 104 -4.62 -0.22 -5.07
N CYS A 105 -3.89 0.43 -5.97
CA CYS A 105 -3.30 1.75 -5.74
C CYS A 105 -4.09 2.82 -6.49
N GLY A 106 -3.96 4.07 -6.04
CA GLY A 106 -4.44 5.22 -6.78
C GLY A 106 -3.83 6.54 -6.31
N CYS A 107 -4.00 7.56 -7.13
CA CYS A 107 -3.58 8.92 -6.83
C CYS A 107 -4.59 9.60 -5.89
N GLN A 108 -4.12 10.05 -4.72
CA GLN A 108 -4.93 10.71 -3.69
C GLN A 108 -4.32 12.02 -3.24
#